data_AF-A0A2V9ZHW9-F1
#
_entry.id   AF-A0A2V9ZHW9-F1
#
_cell.length_a   1.000
_cell.length_b   1.000
_cell.length_c   1.000
_cell.angle_alpha   90.00
_cell.angle_beta   90.00
_cell.angle_gamma   90.00
#
_symmetry.space_group_name_H-M   'P 1'
#
loop_
_entity.id
_entity.type
_entity.pdbx_description
1 polymer ?
#
loop_
_entity_poly.entity_id
_entity_poly.type
_entity_poly.pdbx_seq_one_letter_code
_entity_poly.pdbx_strand_id
1 'polypeptide(L)'
;MDLEPANPMLEPAAADTTAQLANPTVQATYIHLEPAKPASTSVRKLELLLLLTIAIGPYLFNALYVYWYGISEQDLSYVRVRLASGIIHEMSSLALLIYILFRQGRALRNIGLSFRWLDIPVSVALFVLAYIAHYLCYLNIYYLHYFWTQRRLEPWNNISSILGTHASVAAILFILINPFFEELIARAYVMSEITALTKSVYVAGIVSVGMQALYHLYQGVPNALSVAALFTVFSLYYGKSRRILPVILAHLYLDAIGTAYLYFRHH
;
A
#
# COMPACT_ATOMS: atom_id res chain seq x y z
N MET A 1 10.41 64.95 -93.78
CA MET A 1 8.99 65.31 -93.67
C MET A 1 8.30 64.11 -93.08
N ASP A 2 7.80 64.30 -91.88
CA ASP A 2 7.21 63.32 -90.98
C ASP A 2 6.03 62.55 -91.59
N LEU A 3 5.80 61.31 -91.13
CA LEU A 3 4.62 60.87 -90.37
C LEU A 3 4.48 59.33 -90.36
N GLU A 4 4.19 58.81 -89.15
CA GLU A 4 3.85 57.45 -88.64
C GLU A 4 2.93 56.55 -89.51
N PRO A 5 2.78 55.20 -89.28
CA PRO A 5 2.36 54.65 -87.97
C PRO A 5 2.76 53.20 -87.54
N ALA A 6 2.64 52.99 -86.21
CA ALA A 6 2.16 51.81 -85.45
C ALA A 6 2.73 50.39 -85.72
N ASN A 7 3.28 49.73 -84.68
CA ASN A 7 2.76 48.49 -84.06
C ASN A 7 3.60 48.11 -82.79
N PRO A 8 3.33 47.02 -82.01
CA PRO A 8 2.75 47.13 -80.67
C PRO A 8 3.57 46.40 -79.57
N MET A 9 3.13 46.56 -78.32
CA MET A 9 3.26 45.59 -77.20
C MET A 9 4.68 45.20 -76.72
N LEU A 10 5.15 45.90 -75.70
CA LEU A 10 6.18 45.43 -74.76
C LEU A 10 5.58 44.39 -73.79
N GLU A 11 5.99 43.14 -73.90
CA GLU A 11 5.91 42.14 -72.82
C GLU A 11 7.17 42.30 -71.93
N PRO A 12 7.04 42.48 -70.59
CA PRO A 12 8.20 42.43 -69.72
C PRO A 12 8.54 40.98 -69.34
N ALA A 13 9.82 40.65 -69.47
CA ALA A 13 10.43 39.37 -69.15
C ALA A 13 10.15 38.91 -67.71
N ALA A 14 9.81 37.63 -67.55
CA ALA A 14 9.65 36.96 -66.26
C ALA A 14 10.97 36.98 -65.47
N ALA A 15 10.97 37.66 -64.32
CA ALA A 15 12.04 37.57 -63.34
C ALA A 15 11.77 36.39 -62.38
N ASP A 16 12.70 35.44 -62.41
CA ASP A 16 12.78 34.26 -61.57
C ASP A 16 12.81 34.64 -60.09
N THR A 17 11.75 34.29 -59.36
CA THR A 17 11.57 34.57 -57.93
C THR A 17 11.90 33.32 -57.11
N THR A 18 13.17 32.94 -57.08
CA THR A 18 13.72 32.03 -56.06
C THR A 18 14.57 32.81 -55.07
N ALA A 19 13.94 33.72 -54.33
CA ALA A 19 14.55 34.36 -53.18
C ALA A 19 14.54 33.38 -51.99
N GLN A 20 15.75 33.00 -51.57
CA GLN A 20 16.11 32.33 -50.33
C GLN A 20 15.21 32.70 -49.13
N LEU A 21 14.39 31.75 -48.68
CA LEU A 21 13.91 31.71 -47.29
C LEU A 21 14.89 30.88 -46.46
N ALA A 22 15.95 31.52 -45.99
CA ALA A 22 16.83 30.94 -44.98
C ALA A 22 16.08 30.88 -43.64
N ASN A 23 15.65 29.68 -43.25
CA ASN A 23 15.01 29.41 -41.97
C ASN A 23 16.10 29.33 -40.87
N PRO A 24 16.16 30.24 -39.87
CA PRO A 24 17.13 30.11 -38.80
C PRO A 24 16.68 28.97 -37.88
N THR A 25 17.27 27.81 -38.07
CA THR A 25 17.10 26.65 -37.18
C THR A 25 17.59 27.05 -35.78
N VAL A 26 16.66 27.41 -34.90
CA VAL A 26 16.92 27.50 -33.46
C VAL A 26 17.28 26.09 -33.00
N GLN A 27 18.57 25.80 -32.87
CA GLN A 27 19.02 24.60 -32.17
C GLN A 27 18.57 24.72 -30.72
N ALA A 28 17.45 24.09 -30.39
CA ALA A 28 17.07 23.90 -29.00
C ALA A 28 18.19 23.08 -28.34
N THR A 29 18.98 23.73 -27.49
CA THR A 29 19.89 23.04 -26.58
C THR A 29 19.04 22.19 -25.65
N TYR A 30 18.83 20.92 -26.03
CA TYR A 30 18.29 19.93 -25.11
C TYR A 30 19.31 19.75 -24.02
N ILE A 31 19.11 20.42 -22.88
CA ILE A 31 19.82 20.08 -21.65
C ILE A 31 19.42 18.63 -21.37
N HIS A 32 20.31 17.69 -21.69
CA HIS A 32 20.23 16.33 -21.19
C HIS A 32 20.33 16.42 -19.67
N LEU A 33 19.17 16.58 -19.01
CA LEU A 33 19.08 16.42 -17.56
C LEU A 33 19.44 14.97 -17.28
N GLU A 34 20.64 14.78 -16.75
CA GLU A 34 21.12 13.49 -16.29
C GLU A 34 20.04 12.89 -15.36
N PRO A 35 19.60 11.64 -15.58
CA PRO A 35 18.59 11.05 -14.73
C PRO A 35 19.07 11.07 -13.28
N ALA A 36 18.21 11.52 -12.37
CA ALA A 36 18.54 11.66 -10.95
C ALA A 36 19.23 10.39 -10.44
N LYS A 37 20.42 10.55 -9.87
CA LYS A 37 21.24 9.43 -9.38
C LYS A 37 20.43 8.63 -8.36
N PRO A 38 20.39 7.28 -8.46
CA PRO A 38 19.67 6.46 -7.50
C PRO A 38 20.19 6.72 -6.08
N ALA A 39 19.26 6.86 -5.12
CA ALA A 39 19.59 7.11 -3.73
C ALA A 39 20.58 6.07 -3.19
N SER A 40 21.57 6.51 -2.42
CA SER A 40 22.55 5.60 -1.81
C SER A 40 21.88 4.62 -0.86
N THR A 41 22.50 3.44 -0.67
CA THR A 41 21.96 2.38 0.21
C THR A 41 21.70 2.89 1.63
N SER A 42 22.55 3.76 2.16
CA SER A 42 22.38 4.36 3.50
C SER A 42 21.13 5.23 3.59
N VAL A 43 20.84 6.00 2.54
CA VAL A 43 19.64 6.84 2.47
C VAL A 43 18.37 5.99 2.40
N ARG A 44 18.38 4.89 1.64
CA ARG A 44 17.24 3.96 1.59
C ARG A 44 16.96 3.28 2.93
N LYS A 45 18.02 2.88 3.66
CA LYS A 45 17.89 2.34 5.02
C LYS A 45 17.27 3.36 5.97
N LEU A 46 17.73 4.62 5.89
CA LEU A 46 17.16 5.70 6.70
C LEU A 46 15.69 5.94 6.39
N GLU A 47 15.29 5.96 5.11
CA GLU A 47 13.87 6.10 4.71
C GLU A 47 13.02 4.95 5.20
N LEU A 48 13.51 3.72 5.08
CA LEU A 48 12.82 2.54 5.59
C LEU A 48 12.61 2.67 7.09
N LEU A 49 13.67 3.02 7.85
CA LEU A 49 13.58 3.21 9.29
C LEU A 49 12.63 4.35 9.68
N LEU A 50 12.67 5.47 8.95
CA LEU A 50 11.80 6.62 9.16
C LEU A 50 10.34 6.23 8.95
N LEU A 51 10.03 5.58 7.83
CA LEU A 51 8.66 5.14 7.53
C LEU A 51 8.19 4.13 8.58
N LEU A 52 9.01 3.15 8.96
CA LEU A 52 8.64 2.16 9.96
C LEU A 52 8.41 2.80 11.33
N THR A 53 9.26 3.74 11.74
CA THR A 53 9.11 4.48 13.00
C THR A 53 7.80 5.26 13.04
N ILE A 54 7.48 5.99 11.96
CA ILE A 54 6.27 6.82 11.90
C ILE A 54 5.03 5.95 11.72
N ALA A 55 5.00 5.11 10.70
CA ALA A 55 3.80 4.36 10.34
C ALA A 55 3.51 3.23 11.33
N ILE A 56 4.50 2.41 11.67
CA ILE A 56 4.32 1.16 12.43
C ILE A 56 4.62 1.34 13.92
N GLY A 57 5.55 2.24 14.28
CA GLY A 57 5.98 2.47 15.66
C GLY A 57 4.83 2.68 16.65
N PRO A 58 3.86 3.58 16.39
CA PRO A 58 2.73 3.80 17.28
C PRO A 58 1.85 2.56 17.48
N TYR A 59 1.56 1.80 16.41
CA TYR A 59 0.77 0.56 16.51
C TYR A 59 1.52 -0.52 17.28
N LEU A 60 2.83 -0.67 17.04
CA LEU A 60 3.65 -1.63 17.76
C LEU A 60 3.72 -1.28 19.26
N PHE A 61 3.95 0.00 19.58
CA PHE A 61 3.96 0.47 20.96
C PHE A 61 2.61 0.22 21.64
N ASN A 62 1.51 0.59 20.99
CA ASN A 62 0.16 0.34 21.50
C ASN A 62 -0.10 -1.16 21.68
N ALA A 63 0.34 -2.00 20.74
CA ALA A 63 0.15 -3.44 20.81
C ALA A 63 0.86 -4.07 22.01
N LEU A 64 2.11 -3.66 22.26
CA LEU A 64 2.89 -4.08 23.42
C LEU A 64 2.28 -3.55 24.73
N TYR A 65 1.83 -2.29 24.74
CA TYR A 65 1.18 -1.69 25.90
C TYR A 65 -0.09 -2.46 26.27
N VAL A 66 -1.00 -2.69 25.31
CA VAL A 66 -2.24 -3.43 25.53
C VAL A 66 -1.96 -4.87 25.94
N TYR A 67 -0.98 -5.53 25.33
CA TYR A 67 -0.62 -6.90 25.70
C TYR A 67 -0.19 -7.00 27.18
N TRP A 68 0.56 -6.02 27.69
CA TRP A 68 1.10 -6.06 29.04
C TRP A 68 0.15 -5.51 30.11
N TYR A 69 -0.58 -4.44 29.80
CA TYR A 69 -1.39 -3.70 30.75
C TYR A 69 -2.90 -3.93 30.59
N GLY A 70 -3.33 -4.61 29.51
CA GLY A 70 -4.74 -4.83 29.19
C GLY A 70 -5.40 -3.61 28.54
N ILE A 71 -6.70 -3.76 28.22
CA ILE A 71 -7.55 -2.71 27.68
C ILE A 71 -8.45 -2.20 28.81
N SER A 72 -8.49 -0.89 29.07
CA SER A 72 -9.49 -0.28 29.94
C SER A 72 -10.85 -0.23 29.23
N GLU A 73 -11.97 -0.36 29.94
CA GLU A 73 -13.30 -0.13 29.34
C GLU A 73 -13.34 1.22 28.61
N GLN A 74 -13.92 1.24 27.40
CA GLN A 74 -13.87 2.40 26.52
C GLN A 74 -15.26 2.87 26.13
N ASP A 75 -15.54 4.14 26.43
CA ASP A 75 -16.77 4.79 26.02
C ASP A 75 -16.79 5.09 24.51
N LEU A 76 -18.00 5.30 23.98
CA LEU A 76 -18.24 5.60 22.55
C LEU A 76 -17.47 6.83 22.03
N SER A 77 -17.19 7.81 22.90
CA SER A 77 -16.39 9.00 22.55
C SER A 77 -14.95 8.62 22.20
N TYR A 78 -14.36 7.72 22.98
CA TYR A 78 -13.00 7.22 22.76
C TYR A 78 -12.91 6.46 21.43
N VAL A 79 -13.93 5.65 21.10
CA VAL A 79 -14.00 4.92 19.81
C VAL A 79 -13.91 5.87 18.62
N ARG A 80 -14.67 6.97 18.66
CA ARG A 80 -14.68 7.96 17.57
C ARG A 80 -13.34 8.67 17.42
N VAL A 81 -12.73 9.08 18.54
CA VAL A 81 -11.43 9.74 18.54
C VAL A 81 -10.35 8.80 18.00
N ARG A 82 -10.35 7.53 18.41
CA ARG A 82 -9.43 6.52 17.89
C ARG A 82 -9.59 6.30 16.39
N LEU A 83 -10.81 6.17 15.88
CA LEU A 83 -11.03 5.98 14.44
C LEU A 83 -10.55 7.21 13.65
N ALA A 84 -10.86 8.42 14.13
CA ALA A 84 -10.43 9.65 13.48
C ALA A 84 -8.90 9.79 13.50
N SER A 85 -8.25 9.55 14.63
CA SER A 85 -6.79 9.61 14.73
C SER A 85 -6.11 8.51 13.92
N GLY A 86 -6.69 7.31 13.88
CA GLY A 86 -6.24 6.20 13.03
C GLY A 86 -6.27 6.56 11.55
N ILE A 87 -7.40 7.08 11.05
CA ILE A 87 -7.52 7.52 9.65
C ILE A 87 -6.48 8.59 9.32
N ILE A 88 -6.33 9.60 10.17
CA ILE A 88 -5.35 10.68 9.96
C ILE A 88 -3.93 10.09 9.90
N HIS A 89 -3.61 9.17 10.80
CA HIS A 89 -2.30 8.52 10.86
C HIS A 89 -2.01 7.65 9.62
N GLU A 90 -2.97 6.83 9.19
CA GLU A 90 -2.86 5.98 8.00
C GLU A 90 -2.66 6.81 6.74
N MET A 91 -3.48 7.86 6.56
CA MET A 91 -3.40 8.77 5.42
C MET A 91 -2.07 9.52 5.40
N SER A 92 -1.61 10.01 6.55
CA SER A 92 -0.31 10.70 6.67
C SER A 92 0.86 9.77 6.36
N SER A 93 0.77 8.51 6.79
CA SER A 93 1.78 7.48 6.54
C SER A 93 1.81 7.04 5.07
N LEU A 94 0.64 6.92 4.42
CA LEU A 94 0.53 6.68 2.98
C LEU A 94 1.10 7.86 2.17
N ALA A 95 0.83 9.10 2.60
CA ALA A 95 1.43 10.28 1.98
C ALA A 95 2.96 10.28 2.13
N LEU A 96 3.49 9.91 3.31
CA LEU A 96 4.92 9.75 3.54
C LEU A 96 5.53 8.66 2.64
N LEU A 97 4.86 7.51 2.50
CA LEU A 97 5.29 6.46 1.58
C LEU A 97 5.35 6.97 0.12
N ILE A 98 4.31 7.68 -0.33
CA ILE A 98 4.28 8.24 -1.69
C ILE A 98 5.42 9.24 -1.89
N TYR A 99 5.68 10.10 -0.90
CA TYR A 99 6.79 11.04 -0.92
C TYR A 99 8.16 10.34 -1.01
N ILE A 100 8.38 9.31 -0.19
CA ILE A 100 9.61 8.50 -0.21
C ILE A 100 9.79 7.85 -1.60
N LEU A 101 8.75 7.24 -2.15
CA LEU A 101 8.80 6.66 -3.49
C LEU A 101 9.13 7.72 -4.55
N PHE A 102 8.46 8.87 -4.51
CA PHE A 102 8.71 9.99 -5.41
C PHE A 102 10.18 10.43 -5.35
N ARG A 103 10.74 10.59 -4.14
CA ARG A 103 12.14 10.97 -3.94
C ARG A 103 13.11 9.90 -4.45
N GLN A 104 12.71 8.63 -4.43
CA GLN A 104 13.47 7.52 -5.02
C GLN A 104 13.29 7.40 -6.55
N GLY A 105 12.53 8.29 -7.20
CA GLY A 105 12.20 8.18 -8.63
C GLY A 105 11.25 7.02 -8.96
N ARG A 106 10.50 6.55 -7.95
CA ARG A 106 9.56 5.41 -8.04
C ARG A 106 8.13 5.91 -7.85
N ALA A 107 7.18 5.12 -8.35
CA ALA A 107 5.76 5.29 -8.13
C ALA A 107 5.18 4.01 -7.49
N LEU A 108 3.91 4.07 -7.04
CA LEU A 108 3.23 2.92 -6.44
C LEU A 108 3.20 1.68 -7.37
N ARG A 109 3.17 1.88 -8.69
CA ARG A 109 3.30 0.80 -9.68
C ARG A 109 4.62 0.03 -9.57
N ASN A 110 5.70 0.69 -9.15
CA ASN A 110 7.01 0.05 -8.97
C ASN A 110 7.09 -0.84 -7.73
N ILE A 111 6.11 -0.75 -6.82
CA ILE A 111 5.93 -1.69 -5.71
C ILE A 111 4.73 -2.63 -5.94
N GLY A 112 4.17 -2.65 -7.15
CA GLY A 112 3.17 -3.64 -7.54
C GLY A 112 1.72 -3.15 -7.52
N LEU A 113 1.48 -1.86 -7.25
CA LEU A 113 0.13 -1.29 -7.31
C LEU A 113 -0.24 -0.96 -8.76
N SER A 114 -0.98 -1.85 -9.38
CA SER A 114 -1.54 -1.69 -10.73
C SER A 114 -2.84 -2.49 -10.81
N PHE A 115 -3.82 -1.98 -11.54
CA PHE A 115 -5.09 -2.68 -11.73
C PHE A 115 -5.05 -3.65 -12.91
N ARG A 116 -5.59 -4.85 -12.71
CA ARG A 116 -5.98 -5.81 -13.74
C ARG A 116 -7.31 -6.44 -13.35
N TRP A 117 -8.16 -6.73 -14.32
CA TRP A 117 -9.44 -7.41 -14.07
C TRP A 117 -9.28 -8.75 -13.34
N LEU A 118 -8.19 -9.48 -13.60
CA LEU A 118 -7.86 -10.73 -12.90
C LEU A 118 -7.54 -10.53 -11.42
N ASP A 119 -7.26 -9.31 -10.95
CA ASP A 119 -6.97 -9.05 -9.55
C ASP A 119 -8.18 -9.33 -8.64
N ILE A 120 -9.41 -9.22 -9.18
CA ILE A 120 -10.66 -9.46 -8.44
C ILE A 120 -10.87 -10.96 -8.13
N PRO A 121 -10.89 -11.89 -9.10
CA PRO A 121 -11.01 -13.31 -8.76
C PRO A 121 -9.80 -13.81 -7.96
N VAL A 122 -8.60 -13.26 -8.20
CA VAL A 122 -7.40 -13.62 -7.43
C VAL A 122 -7.50 -13.12 -5.98
N SER A 123 -8.06 -11.93 -5.72
CA SER A 123 -8.26 -11.45 -4.34
C SER A 123 -9.25 -12.32 -3.59
N VAL A 124 -10.31 -12.81 -4.24
CA VAL A 124 -11.25 -13.77 -3.63
C VAL A 124 -10.55 -15.08 -3.29
N ALA A 125 -9.73 -15.63 -4.19
CA ALA A 125 -8.97 -16.85 -3.92
C ALA A 125 -7.95 -16.66 -2.76
N LEU A 126 -7.26 -15.52 -2.74
CA LEU A 126 -6.33 -15.17 -1.66
C LEU A 126 -7.04 -15.00 -0.33
N PHE A 127 -8.20 -14.34 -0.30
CA PHE A 127 -9.06 -14.21 0.87
C PHE A 127 -9.38 -15.58 1.46
N VAL A 128 -9.92 -16.49 0.65
CA VAL A 128 -10.30 -17.84 1.09
C VAL A 128 -9.08 -18.60 1.61
N LEU A 129 -7.97 -18.61 0.87
CA LEU A 129 -6.77 -19.35 1.25
C LEU A 129 -6.15 -18.81 2.55
N ALA A 130 -6.06 -17.48 2.68
CA ALA A 130 -5.48 -16.84 3.84
C ALA A 130 -6.37 -17.01 5.08
N TYR A 131 -7.70 -16.98 4.91
CA TYR A 131 -8.66 -17.29 5.97
C TYR A 131 -8.55 -18.75 6.44
N ILE A 132 -8.43 -19.72 5.51
CA ILE A 132 -8.18 -21.12 5.85
C ILE A 132 -6.87 -21.28 6.62
N ALA A 133 -5.78 -20.65 6.15
CA ALA A 133 -4.49 -20.71 6.83
C ALA A 133 -4.56 -20.15 8.26
N HIS A 134 -5.21 -19.00 8.44
CA HIS A 134 -5.50 -18.42 9.74
C HIS A 134 -6.28 -19.38 10.64
N TYR A 135 -7.41 -19.88 10.14
CA TYR A 135 -8.31 -20.73 10.90
C TYR A 135 -7.66 -22.06 11.33
N LEU A 136 -6.97 -22.73 10.40
CA LEU A 136 -6.24 -23.96 10.72
C LEU A 136 -5.13 -23.71 11.74
N CYS A 137 -4.38 -22.60 11.62
CA CYS A 137 -3.36 -22.25 12.59
C CYS A 137 -3.97 -22.01 13.97
N TYR A 138 -5.06 -21.25 14.06
CA TYR A 138 -5.78 -21.00 15.31
C TYR A 138 -6.29 -22.30 15.95
N LEU A 139 -6.91 -23.19 15.17
CA LEU A 139 -7.38 -24.49 15.66
C LEU A 139 -6.24 -25.34 16.22
N ASN A 140 -5.09 -25.37 15.54
CA ASN A 140 -3.93 -26.10 16.05
C ASN A 140 -3.46 -25.52 17.38
N ILE A 141 -3.34 -24.20 17.49
CA ILE A 141 -2.97 -23.53 18.76
C ILE A 141 -4.01 -23.84 19.85
N TYR A 142 -5.29 -23.77 19.54
CA TYR A 142 -6.39 -24.06 20.46
C TYR A 142 -6.35 -25.48 21.00
N TYR A 143 -6.31 -26.48 20.11
CA TYR A 143 -6.35 -27.88 20.52
C TYR A 143 -5.07 -28.32 21.20
N LEU A 144 -3.91 -27.81 20.78
CA LEU A 144 -2.66 -28.03 21.51
C LEU A 144 -2.76 -27.44 22.91
N HIS A 145 -3.15 -26.17 23.04
CA HIS A 145 -3.33 -25.55 24.36
C HIS A 145 -4.27 -26.36 25.25
N TYR A 146 -5.45 -26.71 24.73
CA TYR A 146 -6.45 -27.50 25.48
C TYR A 146 -5.90 -28.87 25.89
N PHE A 147 -5.19 -29.56 25.00
CA PHE A 147 -4.57 -30.84 25.31
C PHE A 147 -3.59 -30.74 26.49
N TRP A 148 -2.74 -29.70 26.51
CA TRP A 148 -1.72 -29.53 27.54
C TRP A 148 -2.25 -28.95 28.85
N THR A 149 -3.23 -28.05 28.81
CA THR A 149 -3.69 -27.29 29.98
C THR A 149 -5.05 -27.71 30.51
N GLN A 150 -5.82 -28.46 29.71
CA GLN A 150 -7.24 -28.77 29.94
C GLN A 150 -8.13 -27.52 30.08
N ARG A 151 -7.64 -26.36 29.64
CA ARG A 151 -8.36 -25.08 29.64
C ARG A 151 -8.68 -24.66 28.22
N ARG A 152 -9.84 -24.04 28.04
CA ARG A 152 -10.22 -23.45 26.74
C ARG A 152 -9.48 -22.12 26.58
N LEU A 153 -8.99 -21.85 25.38
CA LEU A 153 -8.55 -20.50 25.04
C LEU A 153 -9.78 -19.62 24.87
N GLU A 154 -9.79 -18.50 25.57
CA GLU A 154 -10.79 -17.46 25.37
C GLU A 154 -10.56 -16.80 24.00
N PRO A 155 -11.56 -16.81 23.09
CA PRO A 155 -11.45 -16.11 21.83
C PRO A 155 -11.29 -14.61 22.08
N TRP A 156 -10.45 -13.97 21.29
CA TRP A 156 -10.40 -12.51 21.32
C TRP A 156 -11.69 -11.96 20.73
N ASN A 157 -12.47 -11.26 21.56
CA ASN A 157 -13.83 -10.80 21.25
C ASN A 157 -13.98 -9.27 21.36
N ASN A 158 -12.87 -8.53 21.35
CA ASN A 158 -12.84 -7.09 21.60
C ASN A 158 -12.83 -6.24 20.32
N ILE A 159 -13.27 -6.76 19.16
CA ILE A 159 -13.33 -5.91 17.95
C ILE A 159 -14.29 -4.73 18.14
N SER A 160 -15.37 -4.91 18.92
CA SER A 160 -16.27 -3.82 19.29
C SER A 160 -15.56 -2.68 20.03
N SER A 161 -14.49 -2.97 20.79
CA SER A 161 -13.66 -1.95 21.44
C SER A 161 -12.74 -1.23 20.46
N ILE A 162 -12.61 -1.68 19.21
CA ILE A 162 -11.79 -1.09 18.15
C ILE A 162 -12.64 -0.34 17.13
N LEU A 163 -13.69 -0.97 16.61
CA LEU A 163 -14.52 -0.41 15.53
C LEU A 163 -15.85 0.19 16.02
N GLY A 164 -16.20 -0.04 17.29
CA GLY A 164 -17.53 0.26 17.81
C GLY A 164 -18.56 -0.82 17.45
N THR A 165 -19.76 -0.68 17.99
CA THR A 165 -20.89 -1.61 17.78
C THR A 165 -21.80 -1.22 16.61
N HIS A 166 -21.52 -0.10 15.93
CA HIS A 166 -22.35 0.42 14.84
C HIS A 166 -21.50 0.79 13.63
N ALA A 167 -22.06 0.60 12.42
CA ALA A 167 -21.46 1.02 11.17
C ALA A 167 -21.45 2.56 11.05
N SER A 168 -20.46 3.21 11.66
CA SER A 168 -20.25 4.65 11.51
C SER A 168 -19.50 4.98 10.22
N VAL A 169 -19.66 6.21 9.71
CA VAL A 169 -18.90 6.68 8.54
C VAL A 169 -17.38 6.57 8.79
N ALA A 170 -16.93 6.88 10.01
CA ALA A 170 -15.53 6.74 10.38
C ALA A 170 -15.06 5.27 10.34
N ALA A 171 -15.87 4.33 10.81
CA ALA A 171 -15.52 2.90 10.73
C ALA A 171 -15.44 2.41 9.28
N ILE A 172 -16.37 2.84 8.42
CA ILE A 172 -16.34 2.51 6.98
C ILE A 172 -15.07 3.06 6.32
N LEU A 173 -14.74 4.33 6.57
CA LEU A 173 -13.53 4.95 6.03
C LEU A 173 -12.28 4.23 6.52
N PHE A 174 -12.22 3.89 7.81
CA PHE A 174 -11.11 3.13 8.38
C PHE A 174 -10.94 1.78 7.67
N ILE A 175 -12.00 1.00 7.51
CA ILE A 175 -11.98 -0.29 6.81
C ILE A 175 -11.54 -0.17 5.35
N LEU A 176 -11.86 0.94 4.68
CA LEU A 176 -11.46 1.16 3.29
C LEU A 176 -9.99 1.57 3.15
N ILE A 177 -9.45 2.30 4.14
CA ILE A 177 -8.08 2.86 4.09
C ILE A 177 -7.07 1.87 4.68
N ASN A 178 -7.41 1.20 5.78
CA ASN A 178 -6.51 0.33 6.54
C ASN A 178 -5.83 -0.76 5.69
N PRO A 179 -6.54 -1.50 4.81
CA PRO A 179 -5.92 -2.48 3.92
C PRO A 179 -4.85 -1.87 3.00
N PHE A 180 -5.07 -0.64 2.51
CA PHE A 180 -4.05 0.05 1.71
C PHE A 180 -2.85 0.42 2.55
N PHE A 181 -3.08 1.00 3.73
CA PHE A 181 -2.02 1.36 4.67
C PHE A 181 -1.15 0.16 5.03
N GLU A 182 -1.76 -0.92 5.51
CA GLU A 182 -1.02 -2.10 5.95
C GLU A 182 -0.27 -2.76 4.79
N GLU A 183 -0.96 -3.06 3.68
CA GLU A 183 -0.40 -3.85 2.58
C GLU A 183 0.63 -3.07 1.76
N LEU A 184 0.43 -1.76 1.52
CA LEU A 184 1.41 -0.97 0.79
C LEU A 184 2.70 -0.77 1.59
N ILE A 185 2.61 -0.56 2.89
CA ILE A 185 3.79 -0.36 3.73
C ILE A 185 4.46 -1.70 3.98
N ALA A 186 3.76 -2.63 4.60
CA ALA A 186 4.39 -3.77 5.22
C ALA A 186 4.60 -4.95 4.25
N ARG A 187 3.77 -5.13 3.21
CA ARG A 187 4.05 -6.07 2.10
C ARG A 187 4.83 -5.37 1.01
N ALA A 188 4.26 -4.37 0.34
CA ALA A 188 4.82 -3.87 -0.89
C ALA A 188 6.15 -3.12 -0.71
N TYR A 189 6.19 -2.12 0.17
CA TYR A 189 7.37 -1.30 0.37
C TYR A 189 8.45 -2.03 1.18
N VAL A 190 8.13 -2.52 2.38
CA VAL A 190 9.09 -3.23 3.24
C VAL A 190 9.69 -4.44 2.54
N MET A 191 8.89 -5.31 1.90
CA MET A 191 9.49 -6.45 1.22
C MET A 191 10.37 -6.03 0.05
N SER A 192 10.01 -4.95 -0.67
CA SER A 192 10.85 -4.41 -1.75
C SER A 192 12.19 -3.88 -1.23
N GLU A 193 12.18 -3.13 -0.14
CA GLU A 193 13.40 -2.58 0.46
C GLU A 193 14.27 -3.68 1.08
N ILE A 194 13.69 -4.59 1.86
CA ILE A 194 14.45 -5.70 2.46
C ILE A 194 15.01 -6.64 1.39
N THR A 195 14.25 -6.92 0.32
CA THR A 195 14.79 -7.71 -0.81
C THR A 195 15.95 -6.99 -1.48
N ALA A 196 15.88 -5.67 -1.66
CA ALA A 196 16.99 -4.90 -2.23
C ALA A 196 18.23 -4.89 -1.33
N LEU A 197 18.05 -4.87 -0.01
CA LEU A 197 19.13 -4.85 0.97
C LEU A 197 19.77 -6.23 1.22
N THR A 198 18.97 -7.29 1.20
CA THR A 198 19.40 -8.66 1.58
C THR A 198 19.55 -9.61 0.40
N LYS A 199 19.05 -9.22 -0.78
CA LYS A 199 18.92 -10.06 -1.98
C LYS A 199 18.04 -11.31 -1.77
N SER A 200 17.19 -11.32 -0.73
CA SER A 200 16.34 -12.47 -0.40
C SER A 200 14.89 -12.06 -0.19
N VAL A 201 14.00 -12.58 -1.05
CA VAL A 201 12.55 -12.42 -0.90
C VAL A 201 12.01 -13.17 0.32
N TYR A 202 12.67 -14.24 0.74
CA TYR A 202 12.28 -15.01 1.92
C TYR A 202 12.55 -14.23 3.21
N VAL A 203 13.72 -13.60 3.33
CA VAL A 203 14.04 -12.72 4.47
C VAL A 203 13.07 -11.54 4.50
N ALA A 204 12.78 -10.95 3.35
CA ALA A 204 11.78 -9.90 3.22
C ALA A 204 10.38 -10.34 3.70
N GLY A 205 9.95 -11.55 3.34
CA GLY A 205 8.68 -12.10 3.78
C GLY A 205 8.64 -12.34 5.29
N ILE A 206 9.69 -12.90 5.88
CA ILE A 206 9.79 -13.12 7.34
C ILE A 206 9.70 -11.79 8.09
N VAL A 207 10.45 -10.77 7.66
CA VAL A 207 10.40 -9.43 8.28
C VAL A 207 9.00 -8.81 8.16
N SER A 208 8.38 -8.93 6.99
CA SER A 208 7.02 -8.43 6.73
C SER A 208 5.98 -9.08 7.64
N VAL A 209 5.95 -10.42 7.67
CA VAL A 209 5.00 -11.21 8.49
C VAL A 209 5.24 -10.97 9.98
N GLY A 210 6.50 -11.02 10.42
CA GLY A 210 6.86 -10.82 11.82
C GLY A 210 6.46 -9.45 12.33
N MET A 211 6.71 -8.39 11.54
CA MET A 211 6.32 -7.04 11.88
C MET A 211 4.81 -6.91 12.08
N GLN A 212 4.01 -7.50 11.19
CA GLN A 212 2.55 -7.44 11.34
C GLN A 212 2.02 -8.25 12.50
N ALA A 213 2.55 -9.46 12.72
CA ALA A 213 2.19 -10.27 13.86
C ALA A 213 2.46 -9.54 15.17
N LEU A 214 3.57 -8.79 15.25
CA LEU A 214 3.94 -8.00 16.43
C LEU A 214 2.96 -6.86 16.71
N TYR A 215 2.55 -6.07 15.72
CA TYR A 215 1.55 -5.04 15.98
C TYR A 215 0.11 -5.58 16.13
N HIS A 216 -0.10 -6.88 15.91
CA HIS A 216 -1.34 -7.60 16.25
C HIS A 216 -1.31 -8.25 17.64
N LEU A 217 -0.22 -8.08 18.42
CA LEU A 217 -0.07 -8.72 19.72
C LEU A 217 -1.13 -8.27 20.75
N TYR A 218 -1.79 -7.12 20.54
CA TYR A 218 -2.93 -6.69 21.35
C TYR A 218 -4.12 -7.66 21.31
N GLN A 219 -4.18 -8.54 20.32
CA GLN A 219 -5.20 -9.59 20.20
C GLN A 219 -4.84 -10.85 21.01
N GLY A 220 -3.68 -10.85 21.68
CA GLY A 220 -3.08 -12.00 22.34
C GLY A 220 -2.22 -12.85 21.40
N VAL A 221 -1.27 -13.57 21.99
CA VAL A 221 -0.31 -14.42 21.25
C VAL A 221 -0.99 -15.43 20.31
N PRO A 222 -2.05 -16.17 20.71
CA PRO A 222 -2.70 -17.11 19.81
C PRO A 222 -3.23 -16.45 18.52
N ASN A 223 -3.87 -15.29 18.63
CA ASN A 223 -4.37 -14.57 17.46
C ASN A 223 -3.24 -14.00 16.62
N ALA A 224 -2.25 -13.34 17.23
CA ALA A 224 -1.08 -12.83 16.50
C ALA A 224 -0.39 -13.92 15.66
N LEU A 225 -0.23 -15.14 16.19
CA LEU A 225 0.34 -16.27 15.45
C LEU A 225 -0.58 -16.77 14.32
N SER A 226 -1.88 -16.90 14.57
CA SER A 226 -2.82 -17.32 13.53
C SER A 226 -2.95 -16.28 12.41
N VAL A 227 -2.87 -14.99 12.73
CA VAL A 227 -2.82 -13.88 11.76
C VAL A 227 -1.47 -13.87 11.03
N ALA A 228 -0.36 -14.24 11.66
CA ALA A 228 0.91 -14.44 10.96
C ALA A 228 0.81 -15.49 9.85
N ALA A 229 0.02 -16.56 10.04
CA ALA A 229 -0.23 -17.56 8.99
C ALA A 229 -0.98 -16.95 7.79
N LEU A 230 -1.96 -16.07 8.04
CA LEU A 230 -2.66 -15.28 7.02
C LEU A 230 -1.67 -14.43 6.22
N PHE A 231 -0.87 -13.62 6.91
CA PHE A 231 0.10 -12.74 6.28
C PHE A 231 1.21 -13.51 5.55
N THR A 232 1.50 -14.74 5.95
CA THR A 232 2.40 -15.61 5.20
C THR A 232 1.85 -15.92 3.80
N VAL A 233 0.56 -16.22 3.67
CA VAL A 233 -0.09 -16.43 2.35
C VAL A 233 0.05 -15.16 1.49
N PHE A 234 -0.25 -14.00 2.06
CA PHE A 234 -0.14 -12.71 1.37
C PHE A 234 1.29 -12.39 0.95
N SER A 235 2.26 -12.62 1.84
CA SER A 235 3.68 -12.40 1.58
C SER A 235 4.22 -13.32 0.49
N LEU A 236 3.87 -14.61 0.52
CA LEU A 236 4.26 -15.57 -0.53
C LEU A 236 3.68 -15.17 -1.89
N TYR A 237 2.41 -14.76 -1.93
CA TYR A 237 1.78 -14.28 -3.16
C TYR A 237 2.47 -13.02 -3.69
N TYR A 238 2.70 -12.01 -2.85
CA TYR A 238 3.38 -10.78 -3.26
C TYR A 238 4.83 -11.04 -3.69
N GLY A 239 5.56 -11.87 -2.95
CA GLY A 239 6.93 -12.25 -3.29
C GLY A 239 7.06 -12.91 -4.66
N LYS A 240 6.07 -13.73 -5.04
CA LYS A 240 6.02 -14.41 -6.35
C LYS A 240 5.52 -13.51 -7.48
N SER A 241 4.44 -12.77 -7.25
CA SER A 241 3.71 -12.04 -8.31
C SER A 241 4.14 -10.58 -8.46
N ARG A 242 4.67 -9.98 -7.39
CA ARG A 242 4.87 -8.53 -7.23
C ARG A 242 3.61 -7.72 -7.53
N ARG A 243 2.41 -8.27 -7.27
CA ARG A 243 1.12 -7.58 -7.38
C ARG A 243 0.53 -7.38 -6.00
N ILE A 244 0.33 -6.14 -5.58
CA ILE A 244 -0.20 -5.86 -4.24
C ILE A 244 -1.72 -5.71 -4.22
N LEU A 245 -2.33 -5.29 -5.34
CA LEU A 245 -3.76 -4.99 -5.36
C LEU A 245 -4.65 -6.18 -4.97
N PRO A 246 -4.42 -7.42 -5.44
CA PRO A 246 -5.22 -8.57 -4.99
C PRO A 246 -5.13 -8.81 -3.48
N VAL A 247 -3.98 -8.51 -2.88
CA VAL A 247 -3.75 -8.67 -1.44
C VAL A 247 -4.52 -7.59 -0.66
N ILE A 248 -4.46 -6.33 -1.11
CA ILE A 248 -5.25 -5.23 -0.54
C ILE A 248 -6.74 -5.57 -0.55
N LEU A 249 -7.25 -6.06 -1.68
CA LEU A 249 -8.66 -6.44 -1.80
C LEU A 249 -9.01 -7.63 -0.90
N ALA A 250 -8.15 -8.65 -0.81
CA ALA A 250 -8.37 -9.79 0.08
C ALA A 250 -8.42 -9.36 1.55
N HIS A 251 -7.52 -8.46 1.96
CA HIS A 251 -7.50 -7.85 3.29
C HIS A 251 -8.78 -7.02 3.53
N LEU A 252 -9.18 -6.19 2.57
CA LEU A 252 -10.44 -5.43 2.66
C LEU A 252 -11.65 -6.35 2.90
N TYR A 253 -11.71 -7.51 2.25
CA TYR A 253 -12.80 -8.47 2.48
C TYR A 253 -12.79 -9.02 3.92
N LEU A 254 -11.61 -9.32 4.47
CA LEU A 254 -11.46 -9.76 5.87
C LEU A 254 -11.98 -8.71 6.84
N ASP A 255 -11.55 -7.45 6.68
CA ASP A 255 -11.95 -6.34 7.55
C ASP A 255 -13.45 -6.07 7.45
N ALA A 256 -14.00 -6.05 6.23
CA ALA A 256 -15.42 -5.80 5.99
C ALA A 256 -16.31 -6.93 6.57
N ILE A 257 -15.96 -8.20 6.33
CA ILE A 257 -16.73 -9.34 6.83
C ILE A 257 -16.63 -9.45 8.36
N GLY A 258 -15.42 -9.27 8.91
CA GLY A 258 -15.21 -9.26 10.36
C GLY A 258 -16.04 -8.17 11.04
N THR A 259 -16.07 -6.97 10.46
CA THR A 259 -16.91 -5.87 10.95
C THR A 259 -18.40 -6.16 10.83
N ALA A 260 -18.85 -6.66 9.67
CA ALA A 260 -20.26 -6.98 9.45
C ALA A 260 -20.77 -8.05 10.41
N TYR A 261 -19.97 -9.10 10.67
CA TYR A 261 -20.30 -10.15 11.63
C TYR A 261 -20.57 -9.59 13.03
N LEU A 262 -19.80 -8.60 13.48
CA LEU A 262 -20.00 -7.98 14.79
C LEU A 262 -21.25 -7.12 14.81
N TYR A 263 -21.49 -6.36 13.75
CA TYR A 263 -22.69 -5.54 13.64
C TYR A 263 -23.95 -6.42 13.77
N PHE A 264 -24.03 -7.53 13.04
CA PHE A 264 -25.17 -8.46 13.11
C PHE A 264 -25.23 -9.30 14.40
N ARG A 265 -24.16 -9.37 15.19
CA ARG A 265 -24.18 -10.08 16.48
C ARG A 265 -24.76 -9.23 17.61
N HIS A 266 -24.72 -7.92 17.48
CA HIS A 266 -25.16 -6.96 18.50
C HIS A 266 -26.55 -6.34 18.24
N HIS A 267 -27.21 -6.70 17.14
CA HIS A 267 -28.57 -6.31 16.76
C HIS A 267 -29.35 -7.54 16.33
#